data_AF-Q69U62-F1
#
_entry.id   AF-Q69U62-F1
#
_cell.length_a   1.000
_cell.length_b   1.000
_cell.length_c   1.000
_cell.angle_alpha   90.00
_cell.angle_beta   90.00
_cell.angle_gamma   90.00
#
_symmetry.space_group_name_H-M   'P 1'
#
loop_
_entity.id
_entity.type
_entity.pdbx_description
1 polymer ?
#
loop_
_entity_poly.entity_id
_entity_poly.type
_entity_poly.pdbx_seq_one_letter_code
_entity_poly.pdbx_strand_id
1 'polypeptide(L)'
;MAPTLPSWWLLFLLLLGVGATAAARGSKKLTPPVSTAYEWPERFHAVVVSINLTNHDRGGGRLQLIEIYYDWPHGRDLNIVRDQLSGDPPLYNVEWVNGTSYLFDTAASSCRTFQFPVGILPRSGVTPWTPTSPLAAPSAGYSTAIRGMCSCSKPV
;
A
#
# COMPACT_ATOMS: atom_id res chain seq x y z
N MET A 1 39.82 -61.07 -7.44
CA MET A 1 38.70 -61.32 -6.51
C MET A 1 37.69 -60.20 -6.73
N ALA A 2 36.58 -60.47 -7.43
CA ALA A 2 35.59 -59.44 -7.76
C ALA A 2 34.61 -59.29 -6.59
N PRO A 3 34.33 -58.06 -6.11
CA PRO A 3 33.44 -57.83 -4.98
C PRO A 3 31.99 -58.13 -5.39
N THR A 4 31.38 -59.11 -4.73
CA THR A 4 29.96 -59.43 -4.88
C THR A 4 29.14 -58.36 -4.18
N LEU A 5 28.45 -57.52 -4.97
CA LEU A 5 27.50 -56.54 -4.44
C LEU A 5 26.43 -57.26 -3.61
N PRO A 6 26.23 -56.88 -2.34
CA PRO A 6 25.36 -57.63 -1.45
C PRO A 6 23.88 -57.40 -1.83
N SER A 7 23.08 -58.48 -1.78
CA SER A 7 21.72 -58.56 -2.33
C SER A 7 20.72 -57.54 -1.79
N TRP A 8 20.99 -56.92 -0.64
CA TRP A 8 20.14 -55.87 -0.07
C TRP A 8 20.12 -54.58 -0.91
N TRP A 9 21.12 -54.33 -1.77
CA TRP A 9 21.09 -53.22 -2.73
C TRP A 9 19.99 -53.39 -3.78
N LEU A 10 19.74 -54.61 -4.24
CA LEU A 10 18.68 -54.90 -5.21
C LEU A 10 17.30 -54.68 -4.57
N LEU A 11 17.13 -55.06 -3.31
CA LEU A 11 15.91 -54.77 -2.54
C LEU A 11 15.71 -53.27 -2.35
N PHE A 12 16.77 -52.51 -2.05
CA PHE A 12 16.70 -51.05 -1.92
C PHE A 12 16.28 -50.38 -3.23
N LEU A 13 16.85 -50.80 -4.36
CA LEU A 13 16.47 -50.30 -5.69
C LEU A 13 15.04 -50.70 -6.07
N LEU A 14 14.60 -51.90 -5.69
CA LEU A 14 13.22 -52.33 -5.92
C LEU A 14 12.24 -51.48 -5.09
N LEU A 15 12.55 -51.20 -3.83
CA LEU A 15 11.75 -50.35 -2.94
C LEU A 15 11.68 -48.88 -3.43
N LEU A 16 12.77 -48.35 -3.99
CA LEU A 16 12.80 -47.04 -4.64
C LEU A 16 11.93 -46.99 -5.91
N GLY A 17 11.72 -48.12 -6.60
CA GLY A 17 10.95 -48.20 -7.84
C GLY A 17 9.42 -48.23 -7.68
N VAL A 18 8.90 -48.63 -6.50
CA VAL A 18 7.44 -48.84 -6.33
C VAL A 18 6.67 -47.54 -6.02
N GLY A 19 7.35 -46.41 -5.77
CA GLY A 19 6.70 -45.16 -5.36
C GLY A 19 6.09 -44.29 -6.46
N ALA A 20 6.26 -44.60 -7.74
CA ALA A 20 5.96 -43.67 -8.83
C ALA A 20 4.63 -43.92 -9.58
N THR A 21 3.64 -44.58 -8.97
CA THR A 21 2.30 -44.70 -9.58
C THR A 21 1.60 -43.34 -9.56
N ALA A 22 1.72 -42.66 -10.69
CA ALA A 22 1.15 -41.38 -11.04
C ALA A 22 -0.37 -41.33 -10.78
N ALA A 23 -0.78 -40.75 -9.66
CA ALA A 23 -2.11 -40.20 -9.51
C ALA A 23 -2.15 -38.84 -10.22
N ALA A 24 -2.21 -38.86 -11.55
CA ALA A 24 -2.56 -37.69 -12.36
C ALA A 24 -4.04 -37.31 -12.08
N ARG A 25 -4.30 -36.74 -10.91
CA ARG A 25 -5.60 -36.16 -10.58
C ARG A 25 -5.80 -34.97 -11.51
N GLY A 26 -6.70 -35.14 -12.47
CA GLY A 26 -7.00 -34.15 -13.51
C GLY A 26 -7.14 -32.76 -12.90
N SER A 27 -6.35 -31.81 -13.40
CA SER A 27 -6.52 -30.40 -13.12
C SER A 27 -7.92 -30.01 -13.59
N LYS A 28 -8.86 -29.89 -12.66
CA LYS A 28 -10.04 -29.08 -12.91
C LYS A 28 -9.50 -27.70 -13.23
N LYS A 29 -9.71 -27.23 -14.47
CA LYS A 29 -9.48 -25.83 -14.82
C LYS A 29 -10.32 -25.03 -13.84
N LEU A 30 -9.67 -24.48 -12.83
CA LEU A 30 -10.26 -23.46 -11.98
C LEU A 30 -10.42 -22.27 -12.93
N THR A 31 -11.61 -22.13 -13.50
CA THR A 31 -12.02 -20.86 -14.09
C THR A 31 -11.80 -19.86 -12.96
N PRO A 32 -10.86 -18.89 -13.10
CA PRO A 32 -10.67 -17.91 -12.05
C PRO A 32 -12.05 -17.29 -11.81
N PRO A 33 -12.49 -17.16 -10.55
CA PRO A 33 -13.75 -16.50 -10.28
C PRO A 33 -13.71 -15.18 -11.06
N VAL A 34 -14.76 -14.91 -11.83
CA VAL A 34 -14.95 -13.59 -12.46
C VAL A 34 -14.64 -12.61 -11.34
N SER A 35 -13.55 -11.86 -11.48
CA SER A 35 -13.22 -10.85 -10.51
C SER A 35 -14.35 -9.84 -10.65
N THR A 36 -15.39 -9.98 -9.84
CA THR A 36 -16.11 -8.81 -9.38
C THR A 36 -15.01 -7.99 -8.73
N ALA A 37 -14.44 -7.06 -9.50
CA ALA A 37 -13.32 -6.26 -9.07
C ALA A 37 -13.70 -5.75 -7.69
N TYR A 38 -13.00 -6.22 -6.66
CA TYR A 38 -13.38 -5.93 -5.29
C TYR A 38 -13.32 -4.41 -5.16
N GLU A 39 -14.49 -3.81 -5.06
CA GLU A 39 -14.63 -2.37 -5.08
C GLU A 39 -14.29 -1.89 -3.68
N TRP A 40 -13.16 -1.17 -3.55
CA TRP A 40 -12.75 -0.63 -2.26
C TRP A 40 -13.83 0.32 -1.72
N PRO A 41 -14.07 0.34 -0.40
CA PRO A 41 -15.05 1.23 0.21
C PRO A 41 -14.81 2.69 -0.16
N GLU A 42 -15.87 3.48 -0.29
CA GLU A 42 -15.78 4.92 -0.58
C GLU A 42 -14.96 5.68 0.48
N ARG A 43 -15.01 5.19 1.72
CA ARG A 43 -14.20 5.68 2.83
C ARG A 43 -13.58 4.51 3.55
N PHE A 44 -12.29 4.59 3.83
CA PHE A 44 -11.61 3.59 4.64
C PHE A 44 -10.48 4.20 5.45
N HIS A 45 -10.09 3.49 6.50
CA HIS A 45 -8.87 3.72 7.24
C HIS A 45 -7.97 2.50 7.09
N ALA A 46 -6.69 2.73 6.82
CA ALA A 46 -5.69 1.68 6.73
C ALA A 46 -4.41 2.10 7.45
N VAL A 47 -3.70 1.12 8.00
CA VAL A 47 -2.37 1.32 8.57
C VAL A 47 -1.38 0.54 7.73
N VAL A 48 -0.47 1.24 7.08
CA VAL A 48 0.61 0.65 6.30
C VAL A 48 1.89 0.73 7.12
N VAL A 49 2.50 -0.42 7.34
CA VAL A 49 3.84 -0.52 7.91
C VAL A 49 4.81 -0.63 6.75
N SER A 50 5.65 0.37 6.57
CA SER A 50 6.65 0.40 5.51
C SER A 50 8.05 0.34 6.11
N ILE A 51 8.91 -0.49 5.51
CA ILE A 51 10.32 -0.56 5.88
C ILE A 51 11.07 0.24 4.83
N ASN A 52 11.62 1.38 5.23
CA ASN A 52 12.55 2.12 4.39
C ASN A 52 13.92 1.42 4.47
N LEU A 53 14.24 0.65 3.41
CA LEU A 53 15.46 -0.15 3.29
C LEU A 53 16.66 0.62 2.69
N THR A 54 16.53 1.93 2.44
CA THR A 54 17.52 2.69 1.66
C THR A 54 18.92 2.72 2.29
N ASN A 55 19.08 2.28 3.54
CA ASN A 55 20.36 2.10 4.22
C ASN A 55 20.49 0.74 4.92
N HIS A 56 19.92 -0.34 4.35
CA HIS A 56 20.00 -1.68 4.95
C HIS A 56 21.44 -2.13 5.20
N ASP A 57 22.36 -1.86 4.28
CA ASP A 57 23.79 -2.22 4.40
C ASP A 57 24.50 -1.49 5.55
N ARG A 58 23.94 -0.39 6.06
CA ARG A 58 24.47 0.37 7.20
C ARG A 58 23.66 0.15 8.48
N GLY A 59 22.87 -0.91 8.55
CA GLY A 59 22.09 -1.27 9.74
C GLY A 59 20.97 -0.27 10.08
N GLY A 60 20.61 0.62 9.15
CA GLY A 60 19.75 1.78 9.40
C GLY A 60 18.47 1.76 8.56
N GLY A 61 17.72 0.66 8.60
CA GLY A 61 16.34 0.68 8.07
C GLY A 61 15.43 1.46 9.02
N ARG A 62 14.62 2.39 8.51
CA ARG A 62 13.59 3.06 9.32
C ARG A 62 12.25 2.39 9.09
N LEU A 63 11.59 1.99 10.18
CA LEU A 63 10.23 1.47 10.14
C LEU A 63 9.26 2.63 10.27
N GLN A 64 8.48 2.87 9.22
CA GLN A 64 7.49 3.93 9.16
C GLN A 64 6.08 3.35 9.25
N LEU A 65 5.24 3.99 10.06
CA LEU A 65 3.80 3.78 10.09
C LEU A 65 3.13 4.89 9.31
N ILE A 66 2.25 4.51 8.39
CA ILE A 66 1.44 5.42 7.60
C ILE A 66 -0.02 5.10 7.89
N GLU A 67 -0.74 6.04 8.49
CA GLU A 67 -2.19 5.95 8.59
C GLU A 67 -2.83 6.67 7.41
N ILE A 68 -3.67 5.94 6.69
CA ILE A 68 -4.35 6.40 5.48
C ILE A 68 -5.81 6.60 5.83
N TYR A 69 -6.32 7.80 5.60
CA TYR A 69 -7.73 8.15 5.69
C TYR A 69 -8.22 8.57 4.32
N TYR A 70 -8.83 7.61 3.62
CA TYR A 70 -9.30 7.80 2.26
C TYR A 70 -10.77 8.24 2.26
N ASP A 71 -11.11 9.27 1.47
CA ASP A 71 -12.46 9.82 1.38
C ASP A 71 -12.81 10.20 -0.07
N TRP A 72 -13.21 9.18 -0.85
CA TRP A 72 -13.54 9.31 -2.26
C TRP A 72 -14.65 10.32 -2.55
N PRO A 73 -15.79 10.36 -1.83
CA PRO A 73 -16.86 11.30 -2.11
C PRO A 73 -16.42 12.77 -2.03
N HIS A 74 -15.38 13.08 -1.24
CA HIS A 74 -14.81 14.42 -1.11
C HIS A 74 -13.47 14.59 -1.84
N GLY A 75 -13.04 13.58 -2.60
CA GLY A 75 -11.87 13.65 -3.47
C GLY A 75 -10.56 13.94 -2.71
N ARG A 76 -10.38 13.36 -1.52
CA ARG A 76 -9.22 13.59 -0.67
C ARG A 76 -8.68 12.30 -0.05
N ASP A 77 -7.38 12.29 0.17
CA ASP A 77 -6.66 11.24 0.90
C ASP A 77 -5.69 11.87 1.89
N LEU A 78 -5.72 11.42 3.15
CA LEU A 78 -4.80 11.90 4.18
C LEU A 78 -3.88 10.77 4.60
N ASN A 79 -2.57 11.01 4.46
CA ASN A 79 -1.51 10.15 4.91
C ASN A 79 -0.82 10.79 6.13
N ILE A 80 -0.87 10.12 7.28
CA ILE A 80 -0.19 10.51 8.51
C ILE A 80 1.03 9.61 8.70
N VAL A 81 2.22 10.15 8.51
CA VAL A 81 3.48 9.41 8.47
C VAL A 81 4.26 9.65 9.76
N ARG A 82 4.67 8.57 10.44
CA ARG A 82 5.57 8.61 11.61
C ARG A 82 6.54 7.44 11.60
N ASP A 83 7.61 7.51 12.38
CA ASP A 83 8.36 6.30 12.69
C ASP A 83 7.63 5.47 13.75
N GLN A 84 7.76 4.15 13.68
CA GLN A 84 6.99 3.19 14.50
C GLN A 84 7.24 3.31 16.01
N LEU A 85 8.37 3.92 16.40
CA LEU A 85 8.86 4.01 17.78
C LEU A 85 9.43 5.40 18.14
N SER A 86 9.27 6.41 17.29
CA SER A 86 9.71 7.77 17.64
C SER A 86 8.66 8.45 18.52
N GLY A 87 9.13 9.27 19.47
CA GLY A 87 8.28 10.27 20.14
C GLY A 87 8.05 11.52 19.28
N ASP A 88 8.68 11.57 18.10
CA ASP A 88 8.61 12.71 17.20
C ASP A 88 7.19 12.89 16.62
N PRO A 89 6.74 14.14 16.44
CA PRO A 89 5.47 14.45 15.79
C PRO A 89 5.36 13.87 14.38
N PRO A 90 4.16 13.46 13.93
CA PRO A 90 3.97 12.93 12.60
C PRO A 90 4.02 14.03 11.53
N LEU A 91 4.37 13.62 10.31
CA LEU A 91 4.22 14.42 9.11
C LEU A 91 2.86 14.14 8.48
N TYR A 92 2.16 15.18 8.06
CA TYR A 92 0.84 15.07 7.44
C TYR A 92 0.92 15.36 5.95
N ASN A 93 0.31 14.52 5.13
CA ASN A 93 0.20 14.71 3.69
C ASN A 93 -1.25 14.57 3.24
N VAL A 94 -1.86 15.68 2.83
CA VAL A 94 -3.23 15.70 2.29
C VAL A 94 -3.17 15.82 0.78
N GLU A 95 -3.67 14.79 0.11
CA GLU A 95 -3.69 14.65 -1.35
C GLU A 95 -5.10 14.84 -1.87
N TRP A 96 -5.21 15.44 -3.04
CA TRP A 96 -6.49 15.74 -3.69
C TRP A 96 -6.57 15.09 -5.07
N VAL A 97 -7.79 14.78 -5.51
CA VAL A 97 -8.07 14.25 -6.86
C VAL A 97 -7.55 15.13 -7.99
N ASN A 98 -7.35 16.43 -7.74
CA ASN A 98 -6.83 17.36 -8.74
C ASN A 98 -5.29 17.39 -8.82
N GLY A 99 -4.61 16.46 -8.13
CA GLY A 99 -3.15 16.39 -8.08
C GLY A 99 -2.50 17.35 -7.09
N THR A 100 -3.25 18.21 -6.41
CA THR A 100 -2.67 19.07 -5.37
C THR A 100 -2.40 18.26 -4.12
N SER A 101 -1.22 18.45 -3.53
CA SER A 101 -0.86 17.87 -2.23
C SER A 101 -0.35 18.95 -1.27
N TYR A 102 -0.69 18.80 0.00
CA TYR A 102 -0.23 19.64 1.11
C TYR A 102 0.54 18.77 2.09
N LEU A 103 1.83 19.00 2.20
CA LEU A 103 2.68 18.35 3.19
C LEU A 103 2.98 19.36 4.29
N PHE A 104 2.66 19.02 5.53
CA PHE A 104 2.89 19.89 6.66
C PHE A 104 3.34 19.14 7.92
N ASP A 105 4.13 19.83 8.71
CA ASP A 105 4.59 19.44 10.04
C ASP A 105 4.09 20.51 11.01
N THR A 106 3.17 20.11 11.89
CA THR A 106 2.54 21.01 12.86
C THR A 106 3.52 21.44 13.96
N ALA A 107 4.48 20.60 14.32
CA ALA A 107 5.46 20.91 15.35
C ALA A 107 6.54 21.86 14.83
N ALA A 108 7.01 21.63 13.59
CA ALA A 108 7.94 22.55 12.93
C ALA A 108 7.25 23.81 12.37
N SER A 109 5.92 23.90 12.45
CA SER A 109 5.12 24.97 11.82
C SER A 109 5.47 25.18 10.34
N SER A 110 5.74 24.08 9.63
CA SER A 110 6.18 24.11 8.24
C SER A 110 5.10 23.51 7.34
N CYS A 111 4.94 24.07 6.15
CA CYS A 111 4.10 23.48 5.12
C CYS A 111 4.67 23.77 3.73
N ARG A 112 4.46 22.82 2.82
CA ARG A 112 4.63 23.00 1.38
C ARG A 112 3.40 22.51 0.62
N THR A 113 3.07 23.22 -0.44
CA THR A 113 2.11 22.77 -1.46
C THR A 113 2.87 22.35 -2.71
N PHE A 114 2.53 21.19 -3.26
CA PHE A 114 3.13 20.69 -4.49
C PHE A 114 2.07 19.99 -5.35
N GLN A 115 2.43 19.69 -6.59
CA GLN A 115 1.58 18.97 -7.53
C GLN A 115 2.13 17.56 -7.72
N PHE A 116 1.26 16.58 -7.56
CA PHE A 116 1.49 15.18 -7.85
C PHE A 116 0.51 14.76 -8.96
N PRO A 117 0.94 14.70 -10.23
CA PRO A 117 0.05 14.62 -11.39
C PRO A 117 -0.96 13.46 -11.40
N VAL A 118 -0.65 12.37 -10.70
CA VAL A 118 -1.54 11.21 -10.63
C VAL A 118 -2.75 11.42 -9.70
N GLY A 119 -2.69 12.40 -8.79
CA GLY A 119 -3.72 12.60 -7.77
C GLY A 119 -3.84 11.40 -6.84
N ILE A 120 -5.06 11.14 -6.37
CA ILE A 120 -5.36 9.98 -5.51
C ILE A 120 -5.78 8.78 -6.38
N LEU A 121 -5.41 7.58 -5.95
CA LEU A 121 -5.71 6.34 -6.67
C LEU A 121 -7.22 6.16 -6.84
N PRO A 122 -7.76 6.04 -8.07
CA PRO A 122 -9.19 5.82 -8.26
C PRO A 122 -9.66 4.49 -7.68
N ARG A 123 -10.92 4.45 -7.25
CA ARG A 123 -11.58 3.19 -6.90
C ARG A 123 -11.60 2.27 -8.12
N SER A 124 -11.26 1.00 -7.91
CA SER A 124 -11.25 0.00 -8.98
C SER A 124 -12.64 -0.14 -9.60
N GLY A 125 -12.72 -0.13 -10.93
CA GLY A 125 -13.96 -0.42 -11.66
C GLY A 125 -14.94 0.75 -11.80
N VAL A 126 -14.58 1.97 -11.36
CA VAL A 126 -15.41 3.16 -11.56
C VAL A 126 -14.75 4.25 -12.40
N THR A 127 -15.62 5.09 -12.96
CA THR A 127 -15.28 6.27 -13.75
C THR A 127 -14.42 7.27 -12.95
N PRO A 128 -13.68 8.17 -13.64
CA PRO A 128 -12.98 9.27 -12.99
C PRO A 128 -13.86 10.00 -11.99
N TRP A 129 -13.25 10.52 -10.92
CA TRP A 129 -13.98 11.21 -9.87
C TRP A 129 -14.94 12.25 -10.44
N THR A 130 -16.23 12.05 -10.20
CA THR A 130 -17.28 13.03 -10.40
C THR A 130 -17.81 13.40 -9.03
N PRO A 131 -17.96 14.69 -8.69
CA PRO A 131 -18.54 15.09 -7.43
C PRO A 131 -19.97 14.54 -7.34
N THR A 132 -20.17 13.44 -6.61
CA THR A 132 -21.48 12.83 -6.40
C THR A 132 -22.30 13.55 -5.33
N SER A 133 -21.72 14.56 -4.68
CA SER A 133 -22.39 15.34 -3.65
C SER A 133 -22.16 16.84 -3.84
N PRO A 134 -23.18 17.70 -3.65
CA PRO A 134 -22.97 19.16 -3.57
C PRO A 134 -21.99 19.55 -2.45
N LEU A 135 -21.78 18.67 -1.48
CA LEU A 135 -20.80 18.77 -0.39
C LEU A 135 -19.38 18.29 -0.78
N ALA A 136 -19.17 17.79 -2.00
CA ALA A 136 -17.91 17.23 -2.50
C ALA A 136 -16.90 18.30 -2.94
N ALA A 137 -17.35 19.55 -3.15
CA ALA A 137 -16.43 20.66 -3.03
C ALA A 137 -15.81 20.56 -1.62
N PRO A 138 -14.48 20.65 -1.44
CA PRO A 138 -13.89 20.64 -0.11
C PRO A 138 -14.76 21.53 0.76
N SER A 139 -15.23 21.04 1.91
CA SER A 139 -15.94 21.91 2.85
C SER A 139 -15.10 23.17 2.94
N ALA A 140 -15.61 24.28 2.41
CA ALA A 140 -14.73 25.36 1.94
C ALA A 140 -13.80 25.82 3.08
N GLY A 141 -14.29 25.71 4.33
CA GLY A 141 -13.51 25.88 5.56
C GLY A 141 -12.26 25.00 5.70
N TYR A 142 -12.30 23.68 5.45
CA TYR A 142 -11.13 22.81 5.67
C TYR A 142 -10.04 23.01 4.63
N SER A 143 -10.38 23.07 3.33
CA SER A 143 -9.37 23.37 2.32
C SER A 143 -8.83 24.79 2.48
N THR A 144 -9.65 25.76 2.89
CA THR A 144 -9.20 27.12 3.19
C THR A 144 -8.32 27.14 4.43
N ALA A 145 -8.60 26.35 5.46
CA ALA A 145 -7.74 26.25 6.64
C ALA A 145 -6.35 25.69 6.29
N ILE A 146 -6.28 24.56 5.57
CA ILE A 146 -5.01 23.97 5.14
C ILE A 146 -4.28 24.91 4.17
N ARG A 147 -4.97 25.46 3.17
CA ARG A 147 -4.38 26.47 2.27
C ARG A 147 -3.90 27.68 3.06
N GLY A 148 -4.64 28.14 4.06
CA GLY A 148 -4.29 29.27 4.92
C GLY A 148 -3.03 28.98 5.70
N MET A 149 -2.96 27.83 6.38
CA MET A 149 -1.76 27.37 7.08
C MET A 149 -0.54 27.35 6.14
N CYS A 150 -0.69 26.79 4.94
CA CYS A 150 0.41 26.68 3.98
C CYS A 150 0.74 27.98 3.23
N SER A 151 -0.22 28.88 3.09
CA SER A 151 0.00 30.20 2.47
C SER A 151 0.69 31.15 3.45
N CYS A 152 0.39 31.06 4.74
CA CYS A 152 1.09 31.83 5.79
C CYS A 152 2.55 31.40 5.97
N SER A 153 2.91 30.18 5.58
CA SER A 153 4.29 29.66 5.70
C SER A 153 5.21 30.01 4.53
N LYS A 154 4.73 30.62 3.43
CA LYS A 154 5.65 31.04 2.36
C LYS A 154 6.52 32.19 2.88
N PRO A 155 7.86 32.05 2.95
CA PRO A 155 8.71 33.19 3.20
C PRO A 155 8.52 34.18 2.04
N VAL A 156 8.31 35.45 2.38
CA VAL A 156 8.41 36.58 1.45
C VAL A 156 9.87 36.72 1.00
#